data_AF-A0A1I5A7A1-F1
#
_entry.id   AF-A0A1I5A7A1-F1
#
_cell.length_a   1.000
_cell.length_b   1.000
_cell.length_c   1.000
_cell.angle_alpha   90.00
_cell.angle_beta   90.00
_cell.angle_gamma   90.00
#
_symmetry.space_group_name_H-M   'P 1'
#
loop_
_entity.id
_entity.type
_entity.pdbx_description
1 polymer ?
#
loop_
_entity_poly.entity_id
_entity_poly.type
_entity_poly.pdbx_seq_one_letter_code
_entity_poly.pdbx_strand_id
1 'polypeptide(L)'
;MERKSYARRLYERKLVNMRMRYAKKNYAMRYIAGQPVEQVFPTSKQLLEEAALPRGEPILASNNELSIAIWNIYKQQRPLWQSVLTSLIEKSDLILLQEAQTTPALLEFIAASGLVADQVPAFAIPQHPSGVMTLASSSPIYCCPLREKEPILRLSKSSLITVYPLPDKRQLMVINVHAINFSLGIDVYSRQLNNIGIHISLHNGPVIFAGDFNAWSRQRLKILERFARRMQLKEVHFNDDHRTIVFGKPLDFIFYRELKVLSAEVVMTGASDHNPLMVNFSL
;
A
#
# COMPACT_ATOMS: atom_id res chain seq x y z
N MET A 1 -1.14 -41.99 36.76
CA MET A 1 -1.90 -40.81 36.30
C MET A 1 -1.08 -39.86 35.40
N GLU A 2 0.25 -40.03 35.25
CA GLU A 2 1.12 -39.08 34.54
C GLU A 2 1.16 -39.23 33.00
N ARG A 3 1.01 -40.42 32.43
CA ARG A 3 1.12 -40.63 30.97
C ARG A 3 0.04 -39.89 30.15
N LYS A 4 -1.18 -39.71 30.69
CA LYS A 4 -2.26 -38.94 30.03
C LYS A 4 -1.96 -37.43 29.99
N SER A 5 -1.17 -36.91 30.93
CA SER A 5 -0.78 -35.49 31.00
C SER A 5 0.29 -35.12 29.96
N TYR A 6 1.20 -36.05 29.64
CA TYR A 6 2.25 -35.83 28.65
C TYR A 6 1.71 -35.85 27.21
N ALA A 7 0.85 -36.81 26.88
CA ALA A 7 0.21 -36.88 25.56
C ALA A 7 -0.67 -35.66 25.26
N ARG A 8 -1.38 -35.14 26.27
CA ARG A 8 -2.18 -33.90 26.15
C ARG A 8 -1.31 -32.68 25.88
N ARG A 9 -0.18 -32.54 26.59
CA ARG A 9 0.78 -31.43 26.37
C ARG A 9 1.47 -31.50 25.01
N LEU A 10 1.78 -32.70 24.50
CA LEU A 10 2.30 -32.89 23.15
C LEU A 10 1.26 -32.56 22.08
N TYR A 11 0.00 -32.96 22.28
CA TYR A 11 -1.10 -32.64 21.39
C TYR A 11 -1.39 -31.12 21.37
N GLU A 12 -1.39 -30.47 22.53
CA GLU A 12 -1.54 -29.01 22.65
C GLU A 12 -0.35 -28.26 22.02
N ARG A 13 0.90 -28.71 22.23
CA ARG A 13 2.07 -28.17 21.51
C ARG A 13 2.00 -28.38 20.00
N LYS A 14 1.49 -29.53 19.54
CA LYS A 14 1.30 -29.81 18.12
C LYS A 14 0.18 -28.95 17.54
N LEU A 15 -0.90 -28.70 18.29
CA LEU A 15 -1.97 -27.77 17.93
C LEU A 15 -1.51 -26.31 17.91
N VAL A 16 -0.66 -25.89 18.86
CA VAL A 16 -0.05 -24.54 18.88
C VAL A 16 0.94 -24.38 17.74
N ASN A 17 1.81 -25.37 17.49
CA ASN A 17 2.73 -25.36 16.35
C ASN A 17 2.00 -25.47 15.02
N MET A 18 0.88 -26.17 14.95
CA MET A 18 0.02 -26.22 13.76
C MET A 18 -0.74 -24.90 13.58
N ARG A 19 -1.26 -24.28 14.65
CA ARG A 19 -1.83 -22.92 14.62
C ARG A 19 -0.79 -21.86 14.23
N MET A 20 0.47 -22.01 14.64
CA MET A 20 1.60 -21.14 14.25
C MET A 20 2.08 -21.38 12.81
N ARG A 21 1.97 -22.61 12.29
CA ARG A 21 2.25 -22.95 10.88
C ARG A 21 1.11 -22.56 9.93
N TYR A 22 -0.12 -22.42 10.43
CA TYR A 22 -1.34 -22.08 9.66
C TYR A 22 -1.92 -20.68 9.95
N ALA A 23 -1.32 -19.88 10.83
CA ALA A 23 -1.55 -18.45 10.85
C ALA A 23 -1.00 -17.90 9.52
N LYS A 24 -1.86 -17.85 8.50
CA LYS A 24 -1.55 -17.35 7.14
C LYS A 24 -0.77 -16.04 7.28
N LYS A 25 0.55 -16.12 7.15
CA LYS A 25 1.42 -14.96 7.36
C LYS A 25 1.01 -13.91 6.32
N ASN A 26 0.90 -12.64 6.75
CA ASN A 26 0.85 -11.57 5.76
C ASN A 26 2.14 -11.63 4.96
N TYR A 27 2.04 -11.61 3.64
CA TYR A 27 3.20 -11.62 2.73
C TYR A 27 2.84 -10.75 1.53
N ALA A 28 3.87 -10.12 0.96
CA ALA A 28 3.83 -9.49 -0.34
C ALA A 28 4.43 -10.45 -1.38
N MET A 29 4.04 -10.27 -2.63
CA MET A 29 4.68 -10.88 -3.79
C MET A 29 5.53 -9.81 -4.45
N ARG A 30 6.80 -10.12 -4.71
CA ARG A 30 7.72 -9.23 -5.41
C ARG A 30 8.00 -9.72 -6.82
N TYR A 31 7.88 -8.79 -7.77
CA TYR A 31 8.11 -9.02 -9.18
C TYR A 31 9.24 -8.10 -9.64
N ILE A 32 10.29 -8.70 -10.21
CA ILE A 32 11.43 -8.01 -10.82
C ILE A 32 11.69 -8.68 -12.17
N ALA A 33 11.88 -7.88 -13.22
CA ALA A 33 12.14 -8.39 -14.55
C ALA A 33 13.36 -9.33 -14.56
N GLY A 34 13.20 -10.51 -15.16
CA GLY A 34 14.26 -11.52 -15.24
C GLY A 34 14.57 -12.27 -13.95
N GLN A 35 13.84 -12.05 -12.85
CA GLN A 35 14.02 -12.76 -11.58
C GLN A 35 12.81 -13.65 -11.24
N PRO A 36 13.01 -14.76 -10.50
CA PRO A 36 11.91 -15.53 -9.95
C PRO A 36 11.04 -14.67 -9.01
N VAL A 37 9.73 -14.90 -9.03
CA VAL A 37 8.80 -14.22 -8.13
C VAL A 37 9.13 -14.58 -6.68
N GLU A 38 9.27 -13.58 -5.83
CA GLU A 38 9.65 -13.73 -4.42
C GLU A 38 8.44 -13.53 -3.48
N GLN A 39 8.34 -14.36 -2.44
CA GLN A 39 7.43 -14.11 -1.31
C GLN A 39 8.17 -13.29 -0.24
N VAL A 40 7.76 -12.04 -0.06
CA VAL A 40 8.35 -11.12 0.92
C VAL A 40 7.51 -11.13 2.20
N PHE A 41 8.11 -11.58 3.29
CA PHE A 41 7.48 -11.56 4.62
C PHE A 41 7.65 -10.19 5.28
N PRO A 42 6.80 -9.83 6.27
CA PRO A 42 6.83 -8.52 6.88
C PRO A 42 8.18 -8.30 7.58
N THR A 43 8.87 -7.23 7.20
CA THR A 43 10.08 -6.79 7.89
C THR A 43 9.75 -6.43 9.33
N SER A 44 10.58 -6.86 10.29
CA SER A 44 10.35 -6.60 11.71
C SER A 44 10.30 -5.09 11.97
N LYS A 45 9.25 -4.62 12.66
CA LYS A 45 9.14 -3.23 13.11
C LYS A 45 10.27 -2.81 14.05
N GLN A 46 10.97 -3.76 14.68
CA GLN A 46 12.15 -3.49 15.52
C GLN A 46 13.24 -2.76 14.72
N LEU A 47 13.37 -3.02 13.42
CA LEU A 47 14.35 -2.30 12.60
C LEU A 47 14.01 -0.81 12.43
N LEU A 48 12.72 -0.44 12.52
CA LEU A 48 12.31 0.97 12.58
C LEU A 48 12.60 1.53 13.98
N GLU A 49 12.24 0.80 15.04
CA GLU A 49 12.47 1.18 16.45
C GLU A 49 13.96 1.45 16.73
N GLU A 50 14.85 0.65 16.15
CA GLU A 50 16.31 0.72 16.34
C GLU A 50 17.02 1.59 15.28
N ALA A 51 16.28 2.20 14.34
CA ALA A 51 16.83 2.91 13.18
C ALA A 51 17.91 2.10 12.43
N ALA A 52 17.69 0.78 12.31
CA ALA A 52 18.65 -0.22 11.84
C ALA A 52 18.26 -0.83 10.48
N LEU A 53 17.50 -0.10 9.66
CA LEU A 53 17.17 -0.55 8.30
C LEU A 53 18.44 -0.74 7.45
N PRO A 54 18.46 -1.76 6.58
CA PRO A 54 19.62 -2.03 5.74
C PRO A 54 19.86 -0.89 4.74
N ARG A 55 21.08 -0.82 4.20
CA ARG A 55 21.38 0.04 3.05
C ARG A 55 20.69 -0.50 1.81
N GLY A 56 20.31 0.40 0.90
CA GLY A 56 19.77 0.07 -0.40
C GLY A 56 20.04 1.20 -1.39
N GLU A 57 19.68 0.97 -2.64
CA GLU A 57 19.77 1.99 -3.68
C GLU A 57 18.71 3.08 -3.45
N PRO A 58 19.07 4.37 -3.60
CA PRO A 58 18.09 5.44 -3.56
C PRO A 58 17.03 5.29 -4.66
N ILE A 59 15.80 5.68 -4.35
CA ILE A 59 14.70 5.64 -5.33
C ILE A 59 14.80 6.70 -6.43
N LEU A 60 15.61 7.74 -6.20
CA LEU A 60 15.85 8.83 -7.14
C LEU A 60 17.32 8.87 -7.53
N ALA A 61 17.59 9.22 -8.79
CA ALA A 61 18.96 9.28 -9.30
C ALA A 61 19.70 10.58 -8.92
N SER A 62 19.08 11.75 -8.99
CA SER A 62 19.76 13.03 -8.66
C SER A 62 18.90 14.29 -8.59
N ASN A 63 17.77 14.35 -9.30
CA ASN A 63 16.81 15.45 -9.13
C ASN A 63 16.14 15.24 -7.77
N ASN A 64 16.22 16.22 -6.86
CA ASN A 64 15.53 16.18 -5.57
C ASN A 64 14.00 16.35 -5.72
N GLU A 65 13.44 15.79 -6.80
CA GLU A 65 12.03 15.78 -7.14
C GLU A 65 11.55 14.33 -7.20
N LEU A 66 10.43 14.06 -6.54
CA LEU A 66 9.79 12.76 -6.48
C LEU A 66 8.41 12.87 -7.11
N SER A 67 8.20 12.15 -8.21
CA SER A 67 6.92 12.10 -8.91
C SER A 67 6.16 10.83 -8.51
N ILE A 68 4.93 10.97 -8.05
CA ILE A 68 4.10 9.83 -7.63
C ILE A 68 2.78 9.80 -8.40
N ALA A 69 2.31 8.60 -8.70
CA ALA A 69 0.97 8.35 -9.20
C ALA A 69 0.22 7.39 -8.27
N ILE A 70 -1.07 7.65 -8.03
CA ILE A 70 -1.94 6.77 -7.24
C ILE A 70 -3.19 6.49 -8.05
N TRP A 71 -3.56 5.20 -8.12
CA TRP A 71 -4.70 4.82 -8.92
C TRP A 71 -5.36 3.52 -8.47
N ASN A 72 -6.63 3.60 -8.09
CA ASN A 72 -7.48 2.42 -8.08
C ASN A 72 -7.76 2.03 -9.55
N ILE A 73 -7.11 0.96 -10.00
CA ILE A 73 -7.13 0.52 -11.40
C ILE A 73 -8.31 -0.42 -11.70
N TYR A 74 -9.29 -0.50 -10.80
CA TYR A 74 -10.57 -1.20 -10.99
C TYR A 74 -10.41 -2.61 -11.57
N LYS A 75 -9.51 -3.42 -10.99
CA LYS A 75 -9.27 -4.80 -11.46
C LYS A 75 -8.92 -4.91 -12.95
N GLN A 76 -8.41 -3.84 -13.56
CA GLN A 76 -8.10 -3.75 -14.99
C GLN A 76 -9.32 -4.05 -15.89
N GLN A 77 -10.54 -3.77 -15.42
CA GLN A 77 -11.78 -4.18 -16.08
C GLN A 77 -12.15 -3.33 -17.31
N ARG A 78 -11.46 -2.22 -17.58
CA ARG A 78 -11.76 -1.31 -18.69
C ARG A 78 -10.66 -1.29 -19.76
N PRO A 79 -11.00 -1.20 -21.06
CA PRO A 79 -10.08 -1.47 -22.18
C PRO A 79 -8.91 -0.49 -22.35
N LEU A 80 -8.85 0.61 -21.59
CA LEU A 80 -7.80 1.64 -21.69
C LEU A 80 -6.80 1.63 -20.53
N TRP A 81 -6.87 0.62 -19.64
CA TRP A 81 -6.04 0.63 -18.43
C TRP A 81 -4.54 0.65 -18.74
N GLN A 82 -4.10 -0.08 -19.78
CA GLN A 82 -2.70 -0.16 -20.17
C GLN A 82 -2.16 1.20 -20.62
N SER A 83 -2.87 1.88 -21.53
CA SER A 83 -2.44 3.17 -22.06
C SER A 83 -2.30 4.24 -20.97
N VAL A 84 -3.25 4.27 -20.03
CA VAL A 84 -3.16 5.18 -18.87
C VAL A 84 -1.99 4.80 -17.98
N LEU A 85 -1.82 3.50 -17.66
CA LEU A 85 -0.72 3.05 -16.82
C LEU A 85 0.66 3.32 -17.45
N THR A 86 0.79 3.20 -18.78
CA THR A 86 2.00 3.61 -19.52
C THR A 86 2.34 5.06 -19.25
N SER A 87 1.36 5.97 -19.42
CA SER A 87 1.60 7.39 -19.19
C SER A 87 1.96 7.69 -17.73
N LEU A 88 1.37 6.97 -16.77
CA LEU A 88 1.72 7.11 -15.35
C LEU A 88 3.15 6.64 -15.07
N ILE A 89 3.58 5.50 -15.63
CA ILE A 89 4.94 4.97 -15.47
C ILE A 89 5.99 5.91 -16.06
N GLU A 90 5.73 6.48 -17.23
CA GLU A 90 6.66 7.42 -17.89
C GLU A 90 6.88 8.71 -17.09
N LYS A 91 5.95 9.05 -16.20
CA LYS A 91 5.93 10.33 -15.46
C LYS A 91 6.14 10.18 -13.96
N SER A 92 6.33 8.96 -13.44
CA SER A 92 6.35 8.71 -11.99
C SER A 92 7.48 7.80 -11.56
N ASP A 93 8.14 8.14 -10.47
CA ASP A 93 9.13 7.30 -9.79
C ASP A 93 8.47 6.22 -8.93
N LEU A 94 7.24 6.51 -8.46
CA LEU A 94 6.42 5.65 -7.63
C LEU A 94 4.99 5.58 -8.16
N ILE A 95 4.46 4.36 -8.34
CA ILE A 95 3.05 4.14 -8.68
C ILE A 95 2.39 3.26 -7.61
N LEU A 96 1.30 3.76 -7.02
CA LEU A 96 0.54 3.10 -5.98
C LEU A 96 -0.82 2.67 -6.54
N LEU A 97 -0.93 1.40 -6.91
CA LEU A 97 -2.15 0.84 -7.46
C LEU A 97 -3.02 0.20 -6.37
N GLN A 98 -4.33 0.43 -6.43
CA GLN A 98 -5.34 -0.32 -5.68
C GLN A 98 -6.20 -1.15 -6.64
N GLU A 99 -6.76 -2.25 -6.16
CA GLU A 99 -7.47 -3.23 -6.99
C GLU A 99 -6.63 -3.80 -8.17
N ALA A 100 -5.30 -3.82 -8.04
CA ALA A 100 -4.43 -4.45 -9.02
C ALA A 100 -4.57 -5.98 -8.96
N GLN A 101 -5.00 -6.61 -10.06
CA GLN A 101 -5.01 -8.07 -10.21
C GLN A 101 -3.76 -8.52 -10.95
N THR A 102 -3.11 -9.55 -10.43
CA THR A 102 -1.93 -10.17 -11.06
C THR A 102 -2.29 -11.04 -12.26
N THR A 103 -2.95 -10.43 -13.24
CA THR A 103 -3.16 -11.02 -14.56
C THR A 103 -1.84 -11.12 -15.30
N PRO A 104 -1.67 -12.09 -16.22
CA PRO A 104 -0.46 -12.18 -17.05
C PRO A 104 -0.16 -10.86 -17.78
N ALA A 105 -1.19 -10.20 -18.32
CA ALA A 105 -1.05 -8.91 -19.01
C ALA A 105 -0.47 -7.80 -18.12
N LEU A 106 -0.89 -7.69 -16.86
CA LEU A 106 -0.31 -6.71 -15.93
C LEU A 106 1.14 -7.08 -15.57
N LEU A 107 1.43 -8.35 -15.34
CA LEU A 107 2.78 -8.79 -14.97
C LEU A 107 3.77 -8.63 -16.12
N GLU A 108 3.39 -8.96 -17.35
CA GLU A 108 4.19 -8.72 -18.55
C GLU A 108 4.46 -7.23 -18.75
N PHE A 109 3.42 -6.41 -18.57
CA PHE A 109 3.55 -4.96 -18.65
C PHE A 109 4.52 -4.38 -17.61
N ILE A 110 4.43 -4.83 -16.35
CA ILE A 110 5.36 -4.43 -15.29
C ILE A 110 6.78 -4.91 -15.60
N ALA A 111 6.95 -6.15 -16.04
CA ALA A 111 8.26 -6.68 -16.41
C ALA A 111 8.90 -5.86 -17.55
N ALA A 112 8.12 -5.42 -18.53
CA ALA A 112 8.60 -4.56 -19.62
C ALA A 112 9.01 -3.15 -19.15
N SER A 113 8.42 -2.64 -18.06
CA SER A 113 8.77 -1.33 -17.50
C SER A 113 10.11 -1.31 -16.76
N GLY A 114 10.64 -2.47 -16.36
CA GLY A 114 11.85 -2.57 -15.53
C GLY A 114 11.65 -2.18 -14.06
N LEU A 115 10.45 -1.81 -13.65
CA LEU A 115 10.13 -1.45 -12.26
C LEU A 115 10.09 -2.68 -11.34
N VAL A 116 10.40 -2.44 -10.07
CA VAL A 116 10.14 -3.40 -8.98
C VAL A 116 8.68 -3.24 -8.55
N ALA A 117 7.92 -4.33 -8.53
CA ALA A 117 6.55 -4.33 -8.03
C ALA A 117 6.40 -5.21 -6.78
N ASP A 118 5.96 -4.60 -5.68
CA ASP A 118 5.56 -5.29 -4.45
C ASP A 118 4.02 -5.30 -4.35
N GLN A 119 3.39 -6.47 -4.25
CA GLN A 119 1.94 -6.62 -4.20
C GLN A 119 1.47 -7.32 -2.92
N VAL A 120 0.42 -6.81 -2.29
CA VAL A 120 -0.28 -7.49 -1.19
C VAL A 120 -1.63 -8.01 -1.67
N PRO A 121 -1.74 -9.32 -2.02
CA PRO A 121 -3.01 -9.87 -2.49
C PRO A 121 -4.07 -9.85 -1.38
N ALA A 122 -5.30 -9.46 -1.71
CA ALA A 122 -6.47 -9.37 -0.83
C ALA A 122 -6.97 -10.74 -0.34
N PHE A 123 -6.70 -11.82 -1.10
CA PHE A 123 -7.07 -13.18 -0.73
C PHE A 123 -6.28 -14.23 -1.55
N ALA A 124 -6.48 -15.52 -1.26
CA ALA A 124 -5.80 -16.62 -1.96
C ALA A 124 -6.73 -17.46 -2.86
N ILE A 125 -8.00 -17.07 -3.05
CA ILE A 125 -9.04 -17.95 -3.64
C ILE A 125 -9.51 -17.58 -5.07
N PRO A 126 -9.26 -16.39 -5.65
CA PRO A 126 -9.26 -16.25 -7.10
C PRO A 126 -7.92 -16.68 -7.71
N GLN A 127 -7.92 -17.11 -8.98
CA GLN A 127 -6.69 -17.34 -9.76
C GLN A 127 -5.81 -16.07 -9.83
N HIS A 128 -6.42 -14.87 -9.78
CA HIS A 128 -5.74 -13.57 -9.75
C HIS A 128 -6.28 -12.69 -8.61
N PRO A 129 -5.67 -12.75 -7.41
CA PRO A 129 -6.12 -11.92 -6.31
C PRO A 129 -5.86 -10.43 -6.59
N SER A 130 -6.89 -9.60 -6.42
CA SER A 130 -6.74 -8.15 -6.41
C SER A 130 -6.07 -7.69 -5.12
N GLY A 131 -5.43 -6.53 -5.10
CA GLY A 131 -4.83 -6.00 -3.89
C GLY A 131 -4.25 -4.61 -4.11
N VAL A 132 -3.40 -4.19 -3.19
CA VAL A 132 -2.53 -3.04 -3.42
C VAL A 132 -1.22 -3.50 -4.05
N MET A 133 -0.68 -2.69 -4.97
CA MET A 133 0.60 -2.91 -5.62
C MET A 133 1.38 -1.61 -5.64
N THR A 134 2.63 -1.61 -5.20
CA THR A 134 3.54 -0.47 -5.28
C THR A 134 4.61 -0.77 -6.31
N LEU A 135 4.70 0.06 -7.35
CA LEU A 135 5.72 -0.01 -8.38
C LEU A 135 6.75 1.09 -8.10
N ALA A 136 8.04 0.75 -8.15
CA ALA A 136 9.14 1.65 -7.85
C ALA A 136 10.34 1.38 -8.75
N SER A 137 11.14 2.41 -9.01
CA SER A 137 12.43 2.32 -9.72
C SER A 137 13.49 1.51 -8.95
N SER A 138 13.32 1.33 -7.63
CA SER A 138 14.26 0.64 -6.74
C SER A 138 13.53 -0.33 -5.81
N SER A 139 14.27 -1.30 -5.26
CA SER A 139 13.74 -2.20 -4.23
C SER A 139 13.66 -1.50 -2.87
N PRO A 140 12.56 -1.64 -2.11
CA PRO A 140 12.49 -1.07 -0.78
C PRO A 140 13.36 -1.83 0.22
N ILE A 141 13.92 -1.10 1.18
CA ILE A 141 14.71 -1.62 2.32
C ILE A 141 13.84 -2.10 3.49
N TYR A 142 12.54 -1.81 3.44
CA TYR A 142 11.53 -2.30 4.38
C TYR A 142 10.26 -2.64 3.61
N CYS A 143 9.65 -3.78 3.87
CA CYS A 143 8.39 -4.17 3.26
C CYS A 143 7.48 -4.81 4.32
N CYS A 144 6.34 -4.17 4.60
CA CYS A 144 5.36 -4.66 5.57
C CYS A 144 3.97 -4.75 4.93
N PRO A 145 3.54 -5.95 4.52
CA PRO A 145 2.19 -6.19 4.04
C PRO A 145 1.21 -6.26 5.21
N LEU A 146 0.12 -5.51 5.12
CA LEU A 146 -0.98 -5.51 6.09
C LEU A 146 -2.29 -5.95 5.41
N ARG A 147 -3.13 -6.68 6.14
CA ARG A 147 -4.45 -7.13 5.68
C ARG A 147 -5.48 -6.95 6.79
N GLU A 148 -6.62 -6.37 6.43
CA GLU A 148 -7.78 -6.25 7.31
C GLU A 148 -8.96 -6.98 6.65
N LYS A 149 -9.62 -7.89 7.38
CA LYS A 149 -10.78 -8.62 6.84
C LYS A 149 -12.04 -7.75 6.90
N GLU A 150 -12.75 -7.62 5.79
CA GLU A 150 -14.08 -7.00 5.81
C GLU A 150 -15.09 -7.93 6.51
N PRO A 151 -15.83 -7.45 7.54
CA PRO A 151 -16.75 -8.29 8.29
C PRO A 151 -17.91 -8.86 7.46
N ILE A 152 -18.36 -8.10 6.47
CA ILE A 152 -19.60 -8.39 5.72
C ILE A 152 -19.30 -9.22 4.46
N LEU A 153 -18.41 -8.74 3.59
CA LEU A 153 -18.11 -9.40 2.31
C LEU A 153 -16.93 -10.39 2.38
N ARG A 154 -16.23 -10.49 3.52
CA ARG A 154 -15.03 -11.32 3.72
C ARG A 154 -13.91 -11.11 2.68
N LEU A 155 -13.96 -10.05 1.90
CA LEU A 155 -12.86 -9.58 1.07
C LEU A 155 -11.86 -8.91 2.02
N SER A 156 -10.58 -9.32 2.00
CA SER A 156 -9.60 -8.59 2.81
C SER A 156 -9.18 -7.36 2.04
N LYS A 157 -9.24 -6.18 2.66
CA LYS A 157 -8.54 -5.04 2.11
C LYS A 157 -7.10 -5.07 2.58
N SER A 158 -6.20 -4.59 1.72
CA SER A 158 -4.77 -4.63 1.99
C SER A 158 -4.16 -3.24 2.04
N SER A 159 -3.04 -3.16 2.75
CA SER A 159 -2.16 -2.00 2.72
C SER A 159 -0.73 -2.49 2.64
N LEU A 160 0.13 -1.71 2.01
CA LEU A 160 1.53 -2.03 1.83
C LEU A 160 2.37 -0.86 2.30
N ILE A 161 3.21 -1.11 3.28
CA ILE A 161 4.20 -0.15 3.77
C ILE A 161 5.54 -0.53 3.18
N THR A 162 6.15 0.39 2.45
CA THR A 162 7.51 0.26 1.93
C THR A 162 8.37 1.43 2.40
N VAL A 163 9.68 1.21 2.56
CA VAL A 163 10.63 2.30 2.85
C VAL A 163 11.73 2.29 1.81
N TYR A 164 12.05 3.46 1.28
CA TYR A 164 13.08 3.65 0.26
C TYR A 164 14.14 4.65 0.75
N PRO A 165 15.42 4.39 0.49
CA PRO A 165 16.46 5.40 0.68
C PRO A 165 16.24 6.60 -0.25
N LEU A 166 16.52 7.80 0.26
CA LEU A 166 16.59 9.04 -0.53
C LEU A 166 18.06 9.44 -0.78
N PRO A 167 18.36 10.22 -1.84
CA PRO A 167 19.72 10.67 -2.13
C PRO A 167 20.38 11.47 -0.99
N ASP A 168 19.59 12.16 -0.18
CA ASP A 168 20.03 12.96 0.96
C ASP A 168 20.19 12.16 2.27
N LYS A 169 20.21 10.82 2.18
CA LYS A 169 20.33 9.85 3.28
C LYS A 169 19.10 9.75 4.19
N ARG A 170 18.04 10.52 3.96
CA ARG A 170 16.75 10.27 4.62
C ARG A 170 16.13 9.00 4.06
N GLN A 171 15.06 8.55 4.72
CA GLN A 171 14.29 7.40 4.30
C GLN A 171 12.84 7.84 4.09
N LEU A 172 12.31 7.52 2.90
CA LEU A 172 10.92 7.79 2.55
C LEU A 172 10.08 6.57 2.88
N MET A 173 9.12 6.71 3.80
CA MET A 173 8.08 5.71 4.00
C MET A 173 6.91 5.97 3.05
N VAL A 174 6.55 4.97 2.25
CA VAL A 174 5.41 5.00 1.34
C VAL A 174 4.39 3.98 1.83
N ILE A 175 3.14 4.41 1.98
CA ILE A 175 2.05 3.54 2.38
C ILE A 175 0.98 3.60 1.29
N ASN A 176 0.78 2.48 0.62
CA ASN A 176 -0.32 2.26 -0.32
C ASN A 176 -1.49 1.60 0.43
N VAL A 177 -2.63 2.29 0.49
CA VAL A 177 -3.82 1.86 1.21
C VAL A 177 -4.97 1.59 0.25
N HIS A 178 -5.59 0.44 0.40
CA HIS A 178 -6.99 0.26 0.05
C HIS A 178 -7.74 0.02 1.36
N ALA A 179 -8.55 0.97 1.79
CA ALA A 179 -9.22 0.88 3.08
C ALA A 179 -10.50 0.04 2.98
N ILE A 180 -10.94 -0.51 4.12
CA ILE A 180 -12.22 -1.23 4.19
C ILE A 180 -13.36 -0.39 3.63
N ASN A 181 -14.20 -0.99 2.79
CA ASN A 181 -15.39 -0.33 2.27
C ASN A 181 -16.60 -0.66 3.16
N PHE A 182 -16.85 -1.95 3.44
CA PHE A 182 -18.06 -2.39 4.17
C PHE A 182 -17.76 -2.94 5.57
N SER A 183 -18.21 -2.21 6.60
CA SER A 183 -18.17 -2.63 8.00
C SER A 183 -19.41 -2.13 8.76
N LEU A 184 -19.85 -2.87 9.77
CA LEU A 184 -20.78 -2.32 10.75
C LEU A 184 -20.03 -1.26 11.58
N GLY A 185 -20.40 0.01 11.41
CA GLY A 185 -19.71 1.13 12.05
C GLY A 185 -18.29 1.39 11.54
N ILE A 186 -17.48 2.04 12.38
CA ILE A 186 -16.17 2.63 12.03
C ILE A 186 -14.98 1.97 12.73
N ASP A 187 -15.19 0.95 13.55
CA ASP A 187 -14.15 0.39 14.42
C ASP A 187 -13.07 -0.33 13.62
N VAL A 188 -13.47 -1.12 12.62
CA VAL A 188 -12.53 -1.83 11.73
C VAL A 188 -11.72 -0.82 10.91
N TYR A 189 -12.35 0.28 10.49
CA TYR A 189 -11.70 1.35 9.72
C TYR A 189 -10.64 2.05 10.57
N SER A 190 -11.03 2.41 11.79
CA SER A 190 -10.14 3.04 12.77
C SER A 190 -8.98 2.13 13.15
N ARG A 191 -9.23 0.82 13.33
CA ARG A 191 -8.19 -0.16 13.63
C ARG A 191 -7.20 -0.34 12.48
N GLN A 192 -7.68 -0.43 11.24
CA GLN A 192 -6.82 -0.49 10.05
C GLN A 192 -5.85 0.70 10.02
N LEU A 193 -6.38 1.92 10.19
CA LEU A 193 -5.58 3.14 10.23
C LEU A 193 -4.61 3.12 11.43
N ASN A 194 -5.06 2.76 12.62
CA ASN A 194 -4.19 2.68 13.80
C ASN A 194 -3.04 1.69 13.63
N ASN A 195 -3.26 0.54 13.00
CA ASN A 195 -2.21 -0.44 12.71
C ASN A 195 -1.13 0.15 11.81
N ILE A 196 -1.51 0.92 10.78
CA ILE A 196 -0.56 1.68 9.94
C ILE A 196 0.15 2.75 10.76
N GLY A 197 -0.58 3.46 11.62
CA GLY A 197 -0.05 4.53 12.47
C GLY A 197 1.08 4.08 13.40
N ILE A 198 1.11 2.80 13.81
CA ILE A 198 2.24 2.24 14.56
C ILE A 198 3.54 2.39 13.77
N HIS A 199 3.55 2.02 12.49
CA HIS A 199 4.75 2.11 11.65
C HIS A 199 5.13 3.57 11.37
N ILE A 200 4.15 4.43 11.08
CA ILE A 200 4.40 5.86 10.86
C ILE A 200 4.99 6.53 12.11
N SER A 201 4.57 6.12 13.31
CA SER A 201 5.09 6.66 14.57
C SER A 201 6.53 6.24 14.89
N LEU A 202 6.97 5.11 14.32
CA LEU A 202 8.34 4.59 14.46
C LEU A 202 9.28 5.09 13.35
N HIS A 203 8.73 5.67 12.29
CA HIS A 203 9.49 6.17 11.16
C HIS A 203 9.96 7.60 11.39
N ASN A 204 11.25 7.83 11.19
CA ASN A 204 11.85 9.16 11.18
C ASN A 204 12.11 9.57 9.72
N GLY A 205 11.49 10.66 9.28
CA GLY A 205 11.65 11.18 7.93
C GLY A 205 10.35 11.33 7.14
N PRO A 206 10.49 11.61 5.82
CA PRO A 206 9.38 11.76 4.89
C PRO A 206 8.42 10.58 4.88
N VAL A 207 7.13 10.91 4.78
CA VAL A 207 6.05 9.93 4.66
C VAL A 207 5.14 10.35 3.51
N ILE A 208 4.74 9.37 2.70
CA ILE A 208 3.62 9.45 1.76
C ILE A 208 2.60 8.39 2.17
N PHE A 209 1.40 8.82 2.51
CA PHE A 209 0.28 7.98 2.94
C PHE A 209 -0.88 8.17 1.98
N ALA A 210 -1.14 7.19 1.13
CA ALA A 210 -1.94 7.40 -0.06
C ALA A 210 -2.73 6.16 -0.51
N GLY A 211 -3.78 6.41 -1.28
CA GLY A 211 -4.58 5.37 -1.92
C GLY A 211 -6.08 5.62 -1.81
N ASP A 212 -6.87 4.56 -2.00
CA ASP A 212 -8.32 4.56 -1.85
C ASP A 212 -8.69 4.35 -0.38
N PHE A 213 -9.10 5.44 0.28
CA PHE A 213 -9.48 5.43 1.68
C PHE A 213 -10.93 5.06 1.94
N ASN A 214 -11.74 4.80 0.91
CA ASN A 214 -13.17 4.53 1.05
C ASN A 214 -13.84 5.50 2.05
N ALA A 215 -13.50 6.80 1.98
CA ALA A 215 -13.88 7.83 2.95
C ALA A 215 -15.23 8.49 2.62
N TRP A 216 -16.15 7.73 2.02
CA TRP A 216 -17.44 8.18 1.50
C TRP A 216 -18.44 8.66 2.55
N SER A 217 -18.13 8.58 3.85
CA SER A 217 -18.99 9.05 4.95
C SER A 217 -18.32 10.13 5.78
N ARG A 218 -19.14 11.04 6.36
CA ARG A 218 -18.65 12.09 7.27
C ARG A 218 -17.87 11.52 8.46
N GLN A 219 -18.25 10.35 8.97
CA GLN A 219 -17.55 9.72 10.09
C GLN A 219 -16.18 9.19 9.67
N ARG A 220 -16.11 8.51 8.52
CA ARG A 220 -14.85 7.97 7.96
C ARG A 220 -13.86 9.08 7.64
N LEU A 221 -14.33 10.15 6.97
CA LEU A 221 -13.52 11.32 6.69
C LEU A 221 -12.96 11.95 7.97
N LYS A 222 -13.79 12.17 9.00
CA LYS A 222 -13.32 12.72 10.30
C LYS A 222 -12.25 11.85 10.98
N ILE A 223 -12.36 10.53 10.85
CA ILE A 223 -11.36 9.60 11.40
C ILE A 223 -10.04 9.72 10.62
N LEU A 224 -10.13 9.77 9.29
CA LEU A 224 -8.98 9.95 8.41
C LEU A 224 -8.26 11.28 8.69
N GLU A 225 -9.00 12.39 8.77
CA GLU A 225 -8.46 13.72 9.12
C GLU A 225 -7.80 13.72 10.51
N ARG A 226 -8.43 13.08 11.51
CA ARG A 226 -7.86 12.95 12.85
C ARG A 226 -6.59 12.09 12.84
N PHE A 227 -6.59 11.00 12.07
CA PHE A 227 -5.43 10.14 11.89
C PHE A 227 -4.27 10.92 11.27
N ALA A 228 -4.51 11.60 10.14
CA ALA A 228 -3.51 12.39 9.44
C ALA A 228 -2.88 13.45 10.36
N ARG A 229 -3.72 14.23 11.07
CA ARG A 229 -3.25 15.21 12.04
C ARG A 229 -2.42 14.61 13.17
N ARG A 230 -2.85 13.47 13.74
CA ARG A 230 -2.10 12.77 14.81
C ARG A 230 -0.73 12.28 14.31
N MET A 231 -0.63 11.90 13.05
CA MET A 231 0.62 11.45 12.40
C MET A 231 1.44 12.60 11.78
N GLN A 232 1.00 13.85 11.96
CA GLN A 232 1.61 15.07 11.41
C GLN A 232 1.67 15.09 9.88
N LEU A 233 0.67 14.48 9.24
CA LEU A 233 0.53 14.45 7.79
C LEU A 233 -0.37 15.61 7.32
N LYS A 234 -0.01 16.20 6.18
CA LYS A 234 -0.77 17.22 5.44
C LYS A 234 -1.46 16.57 4.25
N GLU A 235 -2.68 16.97 3.92
CA GLU A 235 -3.36 16.54 2.70
C GLU A 235 -2.78 17.28 1.48
N VAL A 236 -2.64 16.61 0.35
CA VAL A 236 -2.42 17.26 -0.95
C VAL A 236 -3.75 17.82 -1.45
N HIS A 237 -3.76 19.10 -1.81
CA HIS A 237 -4.91 19.75 -2.41
C HIS A 237 -4.73 19.86 -3.93
N PHE A 238 -5.84 19.75 -4.66
CA PHE A 238 -5.90 19.85 -6.12
C PHE A 238 -6.67 21.11 -6.50
N ASN A 239 -6.15 21.88 -7.47
CA ASN A 239 -6.84 23.09 -7.96
C ASN A 239 -8.09 22.70 -8.76
N ASP A 240 -7.92 21.79 -9.73
CA ASP A 240 -9.01 21.20 -10.51
C ASP A 240 -9.28 19.79 -9.99
N ASP A 241 -10.10 19.71 -8.92
CA ASP A 241 -10.34 18.47 -8.20
C ASP A 241 -11.41 17.60 -8.89
N HIS A 242 -10.95 16.75 -9.79
CA HIS A 242 -11.75 15.74 -10.47
C HIS A 242 -11.70 14.37 -9.79
N ARG A 243 -11.41 14.30 -8.48
CA ARG A 243 -11.40 13.01 -7.77
C ARG A 243 -12.75 12.31 -7.89
N THR A 244 -12.74 10.98 -7.93
CA THR A 244 -13.97 10.21 -7.88
C THR A 244 -14.67 10.45 -6.55
N ILE A 245 -15.93 10.87 -6.64
CA ILE A 245 -16.77 11.23 -5.50
C ILE A 245 -17.87 10.18 -5.31
N VAL A 246 -18.02 9.69 -4.09
CA VAL A 246 -19.13 8.84 -3.68
C VAL A 246 -19.81 9.47 -2.46
N PHE A 247 -21.14 9.60 -2.52
CA PHE A 247 -21.94 10.29 -1.50
C PHE A 247 -21.43 11.71 -1.17
N GLY A 248 -20.92 12.42 -2.16
CA GLY A 248 -20.43 13.80 -2.02
C GLY A 248 -19.05 13.91 -1.36
N LYS A 249 -18.29 12.81 -1.21
CA LYS A 249 -16.93 12.80 -0.67
C LYS A 249 -15.94 12.08 -1.60
N PRO A 250 -14.69 12.57 -1.72
CA PRO A 250 -13.65 11.86 -2.46
C PRO A 250 -13.28 10.55 -1.77
N LEU A 251 -12.83 9.57 -2.55
CA LEU A 251 -12.37 8.28 -2.06
C LEU A 251 -10.85 8.23 -1.93
N ASP A 252 -10.14 8.81 -2.90
CA ASP A 252 -8.69 8.77 -3.00
C ASP A 252 -8.05 10.01 -2.39
N PHE A 253 -6.99 9.79 -1.61
CA PHE A 253 -6.24 10.87 -0.96
C PHE A 253 -4.74 10.61 -1.00
N ILE A 254 -4.00 11.71 -0.86
CA ILE A 254 -2.56 11.73 -0.68
C ILE A 254 -2.29 12.59 0.55
N PHE A 255 -1.67 12.00 1.55
CA PHE A 255 -1.15 12.72 2.69
C PHE A 255 0.37 12.60 2.74
N TYR A 256 1.03 13.66 3.18
CA TYR A 256 2.49 13.73 3.19
C TYR A 256 3.03 14.48 4.39
N ARG A 257 4.30 14.27 4.74
CA ARG A 257 5.07 15.15 5.64
C ARG A 257 6.52 15.21 5.21
N GLU A 258 7.22 16.28 5.62
CA GLU A 258 8.64 16.52 5.33
C GLU A 258 8.99 16.50 3.83
N LEU A 259 8.01 16.83 3.00
CA LEU A 259 8.12 17.05 1.56
C LEU A 259 7.40 18.36 1.21
N LYS A 260 7.69 18.94 0.05
CA LYS A 260 6.95 20.11 -0.47
C LYS A 260 6.26 19.73 -1.77
N VAL A 261 4.96 19.96 -1.87
CA VAL A 261 4.20 19.78 -3.11
C VAL A 261 4.62 20.86 -4.10
N LEU A 262 5.06 20.45 -5.30
CA LEU A 262 5.36 21.32 -6.43
C LEU A 262 4.17 21.43 -7.38
N SER A 263 3.53 20.31 -7.68
CA SER A 263 2.32 20.22 -8.50
C SER A 263 1.46 19.05 -8.04
N ALA A 264 0.15 19.15 -8.26
CA ALA A 264 -0.80 18.09 -7.99
C ALA A 264 -1.93 18.16 -9.03
N GLU A 265 -2.22 17.05 -9.68
CA GLU A 265 -3.26 16.94 -10.71
C GLU A 265 -4.10 15.68 -10.55
N VAL A 266 -5.34 15.75 -11.05
CA VAL A 266 -6.23 14.60 -11.17
C VAL A 266 -6.42 14.30 -12.65
N VAL A 267 -5.96 13.13 -13.09
CA VAL A 267 -6.01 12.74 -14.50
C VAL A 267 -7.40 12.17 -14.80
N MET A 268 -8.23 12.91 -15.52
CA MET A 268 -9.54 12.40 -15.94
C MET A 268 -9.39 11.26 -16.95
N THR A 269 -10.05 10.14 -16.69
CA THR A 269 -10.01 9.00 -17.61
C THR A 269 -11.24 8.10 -17.52
N GLY A 270 -11.57 7.43 -18.62
CA GLY A 270 -12.55 6.34 -18.65
C GLY A 270 -11.96 4.96 -18.36
N ALA A 271 -10.65 4.86 -18.08
CA ALA A 271 -9.91 3.59 -17.93
C ALA A 271 -10.09 2.90 -16.57
N SER A 272 -10.78 3.55 -15.63
CA SER A 272 -11.20 3.01 -14.34
C SER A 272 -12.49 3.74 -13.91
N ASP A 273 -13.13 3.31 -12.82
CA ASP A 273 -14.11 4.12 -12.10
C ASP A 273 -13.47 5.15 -11.16
N HIS A 274 -12.14 5.12 -11.02
CA HIS A 274 -11.33 6.12 -10.34
C HIS A 274 -10.41 6.89 -11.30
N ASN A 275 -10.27 8.19 -11.06
CA ASN A 275 -9.27 9.02 -11.73
C ASN A 275 -7.91 8.90 -11.00
N PRO A 276 -6.79 8.69 -11.71
CA PRO A 276 -5.46 8.75 -11.10
C PRO A 276 -5.15 10.11 -10.49
N LEU A 277 -4.42 10.10 -9.38
CA LEU A 277 -3.85 11.29 -8.77
C LEU A 277 -2.35 11.31 -9.05
N MET A 278 -1.83 12.46 -9.50
CA MET A 278 -0.40 12.65 -9.72
C MET A 278 0.12 13.83 -8.90
N VAL A 279 1.27 13.67 -8.26
CA VAL A 279 1.89 14.71 -7.44
C VAL A 279 3.39 14.69 -7.60
N ASN A 280 3.96 15.86 -7.82
CA ASN A 280 5.41 16.06 -7.78
C ASN A 280 5.76 16.73 -6.45
N PHE A 281 6.70 16.13 -5.73
CA PHE A 281 7.25 16.66 -4.50
C PHE A 281 8.69 17.12 -4.72
N SER A 282 9.13 18.16 -4.02
CA SER A 282 10.55 18.31 -3.72
C SER A 282 10.87 17.68 -2.37
N LEU A 283 12.05 17.05 -2.28
CA LEU A 283 12.61 16.51 -1.05
C LEU A 283 12.87 17.62 -0.01
#